data_AF-A0A0B6YVG1-F1
#
_entry.id   AF-A0A0B6YVG1-F1
#
_cell.length_a   1.000
_cell.length_b   1.000
_cell.length_c   1.000
_cell.angle_alpha   90.00
_cell.angle_beta   90.00
_cell.angle_gamma   90.00
#
_symmetry.space_group_name_H-M   'P 1'
#
loop_
_entity.id
_entity.type
_entity.pdbx_description
1 polymer ?
#
loop_
_entity_poly.entity_id
_entity_poly.type
_entity_poly.pdbx_seq_one_letter_code
_entity_poly.pdbx_strand_id
1 'polypeptide(L)'
;HDVAALLKEFFRGLPEPLLTRELYLPFLYAERIKDEQKRRMTISLLISMLPVPNRDTLWALLRFLALVSQHASDATDGRGSIIAGNKMDSHNLATLFGPNILHR
;
A
#
# COMPACT_ATOMS: atom_id res chain seq x y z
N HIS A 1 -18.18 -2.75 8.26
CA HIS A 1 -17.54 -2.50 6.95
C HIS A 1 -16.76 -1.17 6.98
N ASP A 2 -16.41 -0.70 8.18
CA ASP A 2 -16.25 0.74 8.43
C ASP A 2 -14.79 1.16 8.58
N VAL A 3 -13.95 0.30 9.17
CA VAL A 3 -12.53 0.64 9.42
C VAL A 3 -11.74 0.80 8.12
N ALA A 4 -11.96 -0.07 7.13
CA ALA A 4 -11.28 0.04 5.84
C ALA A 4 -11.78 1.25 5.02
N ALA A 5 -13.05 1.63 5.15
CA ALA A 5 -13.59 2.84 4.53
C ALA A 5 -13.00 4.10 5.17
N LEU A 6 -13.00 4.17 6.51
CA LEU A 6 -12.41 5.25 7.29
C LEU A 6 -10.92 5.42 6.99
N LEU A 7 -10.15 4.34 6.89
CA LEU A 7 -8.73 4.42 6.59
C LEU A 7 -8.48 5.00 5.19
N LYS A 8 -9.29 4.63 4.20
CA LYS A 8 -9.20 5.22 2.84
C LYS A 8 -9.56 6.70 2.85
N GLU A 9 -10.64 7.05 3.55
CA GLU A 9 -11.09 8.44 3.68
C GLU A 9 -10.07 9.30 4.40
N PHE A 10 -9.42 8.78 5.44
CA PHE A 10 -8.32 9.45 6.13
C PHE A 10 -7.21 9.86 5.17
N PHE A 11 -6.69 8.92 4.37
CA PHE A 11 -5.61 9.24 3.41
C PHE A 11 -6.07 10.16 2.28
N ARG A 12 -7.31 10.00 1.81
CA ARG A 12 -7.89 10.88 0.79
C ARG A 12 -8.13 12.30 1.30
N GLY A 13 -8.42 12.45 2.59
CA GLY A 13 -8.71 13.73 3.24
C GLY A 13 -7.46 14.52 3.65
N LEU A 14 -6.26 13.97 3.47
CA LEU A 14 -5.03 14.71 3.76
C LEU A 14 -4.89 15.93 2.83
N PRO A 15 -4.42 17.09 3.36
CA PRO A 15 -4.16 18.27 2.52
C PRO A 15 -3.18 18.00 1.37
N GLU A 16 -2.24 17.10 1.63
CA GLU A 16 -1.28 16.57 0.67
C GLU A 16 -1.33 15.04 0.65
N PRO A 17 -1.27 14.38 -0.52
CA PRO A 17 -1.18 12.93 -0.59
C PRO A 17 -0.02 12.38 0.23
N LEU A 18 -0.17 11.17 0.76
CA LEU A 18 0.87 10.50 1.54
C LEU A 18 2.20 10.40 0.79
N LEU A 19 2.16 10.17 -0.52
CA LEU A 19 3.35 10.08 -1.38
C LEU A 19 3.80 11.42 -1.99
N THR A 20 3.23 12.53 -1.52
CA THR A 20 3.44 13.92 -1.97
C THR A 20 3.12 14.15 -3.45
N ARG A 21 2.71 15.38 -3.79
CA ARG A 21 2.41 15.71 -5.19
C ARG A 21 3.69 15.80 -6.03
N GLU A 22 4.79 16.24 -5.42
CA GLU A 22 6.09 16.38 -6.08
C GLU A 22 6.66 15.05 -6.57
N LEU A 23 6.48 13.97 -5.79
CA LEU A 23 7.00 12.65 -6.14
C LEU A 23 6.04 11.79 -6.97
N TYR A 24 4.82 12.27 -7.26
CA TYR A 24 3.83 11.58 -8.09
C TYR A 24 4.40 11.09 -9.43
N LEU A 25 4.95 12.01 -10.22
CA LEU A 25 5.53 11.67 -11.54
C LEU A 25 6.78 10.78 -11.41
N PRO A 26 7.73 11.06 -10.49
CA PRO A 26 8.83 10.13 -10.21
C PRO A 26 8.38 8.69 -9.89
N PHE A 27 7.35 8.49 -9.06
CA PHE A 27 6.82 7.16 -8.77
C PHE A 27 6.25 6.47 -10.02
N LEU A 28 5.52 7.20 -10.86
CA LEU A 28 5.03 6.66 -12.14
C LEU A 28 6.15 6.30 -13.11
N TYR A 29 7.24 7.07 -13.15
CA TYR A 29 8.39 6.74 -13.98
C TYR A 29 9.16 5.53 -13.44
N ALA A 30 9.25 5.39 -12.11
CA ALA A 30 9.87 4.23 -11.49
C ALA A 30 9.16 2.92 -11.88
N GLU A 31 7.82 2.92 -11.95
CA GLU A 31 7.02 1.76 -12.38
C GLU A 31 7.43 1.24 -13.77
N ARG A 32 7.73 2.16 -14.70
CA ARG A 32 8.06 1.86 -16.10
C ARG A 32 9.47 1.29 -16.29
N ILE A 33 10.30 1.24 -15.24
CA ILE A 33 11.63 0.64 -15.29
C ILE A 33 11.49 -0.88 -15.42
N LYS A 34 11.99 -1.42 -16.54
CA LYS A 34 11.94 -2.86 -16.84
C LYS A 34 12.86 -3.70 -15.95
N ASP A 35 14.03 -3.15 -15.61
CA ASP A 35 14.99 -3.81 -14.72
C ASP A 35 14.46 -3.78 -13.29
N GLU A 36 14.17 -4.95 -12.73
CA GLU A 36 13.54 -5.08 -11.42
C GLU A 36 14.42 -4.57 -10.28
N GLN A 37 15.74 -4.78 -10.34
CA GLN A 37 16.68 -4.29 -9.32
C GLN A 37 16.73 -2.77 -9.35
N LYS A 38 16.88 -2.19 -10.53
CA LYS A 38 16.89 -0.73 -10.72
C LYS A 38 15.55 -0.11 -10.33
N ARG A 39 14.43 -0.77 -10.61
CA ARG A 39 13.09 -0.34 -10.18
C ARG A 39 13.00 -0.30 -8.66
N ARG A 40 13.42 -1.38 -7.97
CA ARG A 40 13.44 -1.42 -6.49
C ARG A 40 14.31 -0.33 -5.89
N MET A 41 15.52 -0.14 -6.41
CA MET A 41 16.44 0.91 -5.95
C MET A 41 15.84 2.30 -6.13
N THR A 42 15.25 2.56 -7.30
CA THR A 42 14.57 3.84 -7.59
C THR A 42 13.42 4.09 -6.61
N ILE A 43 12.55 3.10 -6.39
CA ILE A 43 11.44 3.22 -5.43
C ILE A 43 11.96 3.48 -4.02
N SER A 44 13.02 2.78 -3.59
CA SER A 44 13.64 2.98 -2.28
C SER A 44 14.19 4.40 -2.10
N LEU A 45 14.77 4.98 -3.16
CA LEU A 45 15.26 6.36 -3.15
C LEU A 45 14.09 7.36 -3.07
N LEU A 46 13.01 7.14 -3.82
CA LEU A 46 11.83 8.01 -3.75
C LEU A 46 11.19 7.98 -2.36
N ILE A 47 11.14 6.81 -1.72
CA ILE A 47 10.65 6.68 -0.34
C ILE A 47 11.58 7.41 0.64
N SER A 48 12.91 7.39 0.44
CA SER A 48 13.83 8.10 1.32
C SER A 48 13.75 9.63 1.18
N MET A 49 13.28 10.13 0.03
CA MET A 49 13.03 11.55 -0.24
C MET A 49 11.71 12.06 0.38
N LEU A 50 10.81 11.18 0.82
CA LEU A 50 9.60 11.60 1.51
C LEU A 50 9.93 12.31 2.84
N PRO A 51 9.13 13.31 3.24
CA PRO A 51 9.19 13.84 4.60
C PRO A 51 9.10 12.70 5.63
N VAL A 52 9.83 12.82 6.74
CA VAL A 52 9.84 11.84 7.83
C VAL A 52 8.43 11.35 8.22
N PRO A 53 7.45 12.25 8.50
CA PRO A 53 6.10 11.79 8.89
C PRO A 53 5.40 10.98 7.80
N ASN A 54 5.57 11.34 6.53
CA ASN A 54 4.99 10.62 5.40
C ASN A 54 5.61 9.23 5.27
N ARG A 55 6.93 9.12 5.40
CA ARG A 55 7.65 7.85 5.32
C ARG A 55 7.25 6.89 6.44
N ASP A 56 7.17 7.39 7.67
CA ASP A 56 6.80 6.58 8.83
C ASP A 56 5.33 6.10 8.72
N THR A 57 4.45 6.98 8.25
CA THR A 57 3.04 6.65 7.99
C THR A 57 2.90 5.63 6.87
N LEU A 58 3.65 5.79 5.77
CA LEU A 58 3.68 4.83 4.66
C LEU A 58 4.17 3.46 5.13
N TRP A 59 5.21 3.41 5.97
CA TRP A 59 5.72 2.15 6.53
C TRP A 59 4.66 1.44 7.39
N ALA A 60 3.98 2.19 8.27
CA ALA A 60 2.90 1.64 9.08
C ALA A 60 1.74 1.09 8.23
N LEU A 61 1.34 1.84 7.19
CA LEU A 61 0.32 1.42 6.24
C LEU A 61 0.74 0.13 5.51
N LEU A 62 1.92 0.11 4.91
CA LEU A 62 2.41 -1.05 4.14
C LEU A 62 2.54 -2.30 5.02
N ARG A 63 3.00 -2.15 6.27
CA ARG A 63 3.06 -3.25 7.24
C ARG A 63 1.67 -3.79 7.57
N PHE A 64 0.69 -2.92 7.76
CA PHE A 64 -0.69 -3.31 7.96
C PHE A 64 -1.27 -4.04 6.75
N LEU A 65 -1.09 -3.51 5.54
CA LEU A 65 -1.58 -4.15 4.31
C LEU A 65 -0.92 -5.51 4.06
N ALA A 66 0.38 -5.65 4.39
CA ALA A 66 1.07 -6.94 4.31
C ALA A 66 0.51 -7.97 5.31
N LEU A 67 0.04 -7.55 6.49
CA LEU A 67 -0.65 -8.44 7.42
C LEU A 67 -2.02 -8.87 6.88
N VAL A 68 -2.76 -7.94 6.28
CA VAL A 68 -4.06 -8.25 5.66
C VAL A 68 -3.89 -9.26 4.53
N SER A 69 -2.90 -9.08 3.66
CA SER A 69 -2.69 -9.99 2.51
C SER A 69 -2.25 -11.41 2.90
N GLN A 70 -1.59 -11.58 4.05
CA GLN A 70 -1.28 -12.91 4.59
C GLN A 70 -2.54 -13.73 4.93
N HIS A 71 -3.67 -13.06 5.16
CA HIS A 71 -4.95 -13.70 5.48
C HIS A 71 -5.90 -13.73 4.27
N ALA A 72 -5.39 -13.55 3.04
CA ALA A 72 -6.21 -13.50 1.83
C ALA A 72 -6.81 -14.86 1.44
N SER A 73 -6.05 -15.93 1.61
CA SER A 73 -6.44 -17.30 1.25
C SER A 73 -7.18 -18.00 2.39
N ASP A 74 -7.98 -19.00 2.03
CA ASP A 74 -8.65 -19.85 3.02
C ASP A 74 -7.61 -20.65 3.81
N ALA A 75 -7.83 -20.81 5.11
CA ALA A 75 -6.96 -21.53 6.01
C ALA A 75 -7.73 -22.69 6.65
N THR A 76 -7.03 -23.76 7.01
CA THR A 76 -7.64 -24.89 7.73
C THR A 76 -7.32 -24.75 9.21
N ASP A 77 -8.34 -24.88 10.07
CA ASP A 77 -8.13 -24.89 11.52
C ASP A 77 -7.58 -26.25 12.01
N GLY A 78 -7.20 -26.32 13.29
CA GLY A 78 -6.69 -27.57 13.89
C GLY A 78 -7.71 -28.71 13.95
N ARG A 79 -8.97 -28.49 13.56
CA ARG A 79 -10.05 -29.48 13.51
C ARG A 79 -10.39 -29.89 12.07
N GLY A 80 -9.68 -29.36 11.06
CA GLY A 80 -9.93 -29.64 9.65
C GLY A 80 -11.03 -28.78 9.02
N SER A 81 -11.54 -27.77 9.72
CA SER A 81 -12.59 -26.86 9.20
C SER A 81 -11.96 -25.74 8.37
N ILE A 82 -12.62 -25.36 7.28
CA ILE A 82 -12.17 -24.26 6.42
C ILE A 82 -12.57 -22.91 7.05
N ILE A 83 -11.58 -22.08 7.33
CA ILE A 83 -11.71 -20.67 7.68
C ILE A 83 -11.57 -19.87 6.37
N ALA A 84 -12.63 -19.17 5.99
CA ALA A 84 -12.59 -18.31 4.81
C ALA A 84 -11.61 -17.14 5.03
N GLY A 85 -10.71 -16.95 4.07
CA GLY A 85 -9.80 -15.82 4.02
C GLY A 85 -10.51 -14.52 3.66
N ASN A 86 -9.86 -13.39 3.89
CA ASN A 86 -10.43 -12.07 3.61
C ASN A 86 -10.44 -11.71 2.12
N LYS A 87 -9.88 -12.56 1.24
CA LYS A 87 -9.80 -12.39 -0.22
C LYS A 87 -9.07 -11.12 -0.69
N MET A 88 -8.39 -10.42 0.20
CA MET A 88 -7.65 -9.19 -0.08
C MET A 88 -6.16 -9.50 -0.26
N ASP A 89 -5.77 -9.92 -1.46
CA ASP A 89 -4.36 -10.06 -1.81
C ASP A 89 -3.67 -8.69 -2.01
N SER A 90 -2.35 -8.71 -2.20
CA SER A 90 -1.56 -7.48 -2.41
C SER A 90 -2.02 -6.66 -3.62
N HIS A 91 -2.56 -7.29 -4.66
CA HIS A 91 -3.04 -6.61 -5.86
C HIS A 91 -4.37 -5.89 -5.61
N ASN A 92 -5.31 -6.55 -4.93
CA ASN A 92 -6.59 -5.98 -4.52
C ASN A 92 -6.38 -4.81 -3.57
N LEU A 93 -5.46 -4.95 -2.61
CA LEU A 93 -5.10 -3.88 -1.68
C LEU A 93 -4.43 -2.71 -2.39
N ALA A 94 -3.50 -2.96 -3.33
CA ALA A 94 -2.85 -1.90 -4.10
C ALA A 94 -3.86 -1.12 -4.96
N THR A 95 -4.81 -1.80 -5.61
CA THR A 95 -5.89 -1.17 -6.37
C THR A 95 -6.79 -0.32 -5.49
N LEU A 96 -7.08 -0.78 -4.27
CA LEU A 96 -7.94 -0.08 -3.33
C LEU A 96 -7.27 1.16 -2.69
N PHE A 97 -5.98 1.06 -2.34
CA PHE A 97 -5.26 2.12 -1.62
C PHE A 97 -4.47 3.06 -2.52
N GLY A 98 -4.00 2.62 -3.68
CA GLY A 98 -3.22 3.41 -4.63
C GLY A 98 -3.83 4.78 -4.92
N PRO A 99 -5.12 4.88 -5.30
CA PRO A 99 -5.78 6.15 -5.55
C PRO A 99 -5.86 7.06 -4.31
N ASN A 100 -5.83 6.53 -3.09
CA ASN A 100 -5.97 7.33 -1.87
C ASN A 100 -4.63 7.88 -1.38
N ILE A 101 -3.50 7.24 -1.70
CA ILE A 101 -2.16 7.67 -1.24
C ILE A 101 -1.35 8.42 -2.31
N LEU A 102 -1.74 8.28 -3.59
CA LEU A 102 -1.01 8.74 -4.78
C LEU A 102 -1.86 9.71 -5.61
N HIS A 103 -2.96 10.28 -5.08
CA HIS A 103 -3.85 11.16 -5.85
C HIS A 103 -3.16 12.47 -6.28
N ARG A 104 -3.65 13.09 -7.36
CA ARG A 104 -3.11 14.31 -7.95
C ARG A 104 -3.48 15.57 -7.16
#